data_AF-E3ELD9-F1
#
_entry.id   AF-E3ELD9-F1
#
_cell.length_a   1.000
_cell.length_b   1.000
_cell.length_c   1.000
_cell.angle_alpha   90.00
_cell.angle_beta   90.00
_cell.angle_gamma   90.00
#
_symmetry.space_group_name_H-M   'P 1'
#
loop_
_entity.id
_entity.type
_entity.pdbx_description
1 polymer ?
#
loop_
_entity_poly.entity_id
_entity_poly.type
_entity_poly.pdbx_seq_one_letter_code
_entity_poly.pdbx_strand_id
1 'polypeptide(L)'
;MKMLFLSPSELSQKLKHIIEKREGALQRCEIGYSEALQTDVAAITYVQTTKEVPIVDFVHDLNREFEVEILSYDVIEVGDFGEGFAFMIR
;
A
#
# COMPACT_ATOMS: atom_id res chain seq x y z
N MET A 1 20.87 0.68 6.83
CA MET A 1 19.52 0.31 6.39
C MET A 1 18.55 1.21 7.12
N LYS A 2 17.70 1.92 6.39
CA LYS A 2 16.67 2.79 6.97
C LYS A 2 15.31 2.11 6.80
N MET A 3 14.30 2.59 7.53
CA MET A 3 12.94 2.07 7.47
C MET A 3 11.97 3.23 7.28
N LEU A 4 11.02 3.06 6.36
CA LEU A 4 9.83 3.90 6.25
C LEU A 4 8.65 3.11 6.83
N PHE A 5 8.00 3.66 7.83
CA PHE A 5 6.82 3.06 8.44
C PHE A 5 5.58 3.84 8.02
N LEU A 6 4.53 3.14 7.59
CA LEU A 6 3.24 3.71 7.23
C LEU A 6 2.12 2.91 7.92
N SER A 7 1.21 3.59 8.59
CA SER A 7 -0.04 2.96 9.01
C SER A 7 -0.88 2.54 7.78
N PRO A 8 -1.81 1.59 7.90
CA PRO A 8 -2.70 1.18 6.81
C PRO A 8 -3.44 2.36 6.20
N SER A 9 -3.86 3.32 7.04
CA SER A 9 -4.54 4.54 6.59
C SER A 9 -3.64 5.46 5.76
N GLU A 10 -2.38 5.66 6.18
CA GLU A 10 -1.42 6.45 5.42
C GLU A 10 -1.09 5.79 4.09
N LEU A 11 -0.84 4.47 4.10
CA LEU A 11 -0.56 3.71 2.89
C LEU A 11 -1.76 3.73 1.92
N SER A 12 -2.98 3.54 2.42
CA SER A 12 -4.24 3.72 1.67
C SER A 12 -4.32 5.07 0.97
N GLN A 13 -4.04 6.16 1.69
CA GLN A 13 -4.09 7.51 1.13
C GLN A 13 -3.01 7.73 0.06
N LYS A 14 -1.79 7.21 0.29
CA LYS A 14 -0.69 7.31 -0.67
C LYS A 14 -0.99 6.52 -1.94
N LEU A 15 -1.43 5.27 -1.82
CA LEU A 15 -1.79 4.46 -2.97
C LEU A 15 -3.00 5.04 -3.72
N LYS A 16 -4.01 5.55 -3.00
CA LYS A 16 -5.13 6.28 -3.60
C LYS A 16 -4.62 7.40 -4.51
N HIS A 17 -3.75 8.26 -3.99
CA HIS A 17 -3.19 9.39 -4.75
C HIS A 17 -2.38 8.94 -5.97
N ILE A 18 -1.55 7.91 -5.82
CA ILE A 18 -0.75 7.33 -6.92
C ILE A 18 -1.68 6.79 -8.04
N ILE A 19 -2.71 6.04 -7.67
CA ILE A 19 -3.64 5.43 -8.62
C ILE A 19 -4.51 6.51 -9.28
N GLU A 20 -5.00 7.50 -8.53
CA GLU A 20 -5.75 8.64 -9.07
C GLU A 20 -4.95 9.41 -10.13
N LYS A 21 -3.64 9.64 -9.91
CA LYS A 21 -2.76 10.26 -10.91
C LYS A 21 -2.62 9.44 -12.19
N ARG A 22 -2.69 8.11 -12.11
CA ARG A 22 -2.54 7.20 -13.28
C ARG A 22 -3.85 7.00 -14.04
N GLU A 23 -4.94 6.82 -13.31
CA GLU A 23 -6.19 6.27 -13.85
C GLU A 23 -7.36 7.26 -13.79
N GLY A 24 -7.23 8.36 -13.04
CA GLY A 24 -8.13 9.51 -13.04
C GLY A 24 -9.50 9.33 -12.37
N ALA A 25 -9.98 8.10 -12.14
CA ALA A 25 -11.32 7.85 -11.59
C ALA A 25 -11.34 6.72 -10.55
N LEU A 26 -10.81 6.98 -9.36
CA LEU A 26 -10.84 6.08 -8.21
C LEU A 26 -11.81 6.61 -7.13
N GLN A 27 -12.59 5.74 -6.49
CA GLN A 27 -13.43 6.15 -5.34
C GLN A 27 -12.70 5.92 -4.01
N ARG A 28 -12.18 4.71 -3.80
CA ARG A 28 -11.59 4.28 -2.52
C ARG A 28 -10.40 3.34 -2.74
N CYS A 29 -9.42 3.42 -1.85
CA CYS A 29 -8.32 2.47 -1.76
C CYS A 29 -8.13 2.07 -0.29
N GLU A 30 -8.18 0.77 0.00
CA GLU A 30 -8.04 0.22 1.34
C GLU A 30 -6.95 -0.83 1.38
N ILE A 31 -6.07 -0.75 2.37
CA ILE A 31 -5.10 -1.81 2.62
C ILE A 31 -5.74 -2.89 3.48
N GLY A 32 -5.50 -4.14 3.14
CA GLY A 32 -5.92 -5.29 3.93
C GLY A 32 -5.25 -6.56 3.44
N TYR A 33 -5.65 -7.69 4.03
CA TYR A 33 -5.18 -9.01 3.64
C TYR A 33 -6.22 -9.70 2.74
N SER A 34 -5.78 -10.27 1.62
CA SER A 34 -6.63 -11.07 0.73
C SER A 34 -6.46 -12.55 1.05
N GLU A 35 -7.52 -13.21 1.53
CA GLU A 35 -7.53 -14.67 1.75
C GLU A 35 -7.35 -15.45 0.45
N ALA A 36 -7.85 -14.91 -0.68
CA ALA A 36 -7.77 -15.55 -1.98
C ALA A 36 -6.35 -15.52 -2.56
N LEU A 37 -5.63 -14.40 -2.37
CA LEU A 37 -4.26 -14.22 -2.86
C LEU A 37 -3.20 -14.56 -1.80
N GLN A 38 -3.60 -14.77 -0.55
CA GLN A 38 -2.73 -15.04 0.60
C GLN A 38 -1.61 -14.00 0.76
N THR A 39 -1.96 -12.72 0.60
CA THR A 39 -1.01 -11.60 0.68
C THR A 39 -1.73 -10.30 1.04
N ASP A 40 -0.96 -9.31 1.48
CA ASP A 40 -1.45 -7.94 1.62
C ASP A 40 -1.77 -7.35 0.24
N VAL A 41 -2.91 -6.67 0.17
CA VAL A 41 -3.43 -6.06 -1.04
C VAL A 41 -3.91 -4.64 -0.76
N ALA A 42 -3.89 -3.84 -1.82
CA ALA A 42 -4.76 -2.68 -1.93
C ALA A 42 -6.07 -3.11 -2.61
N ALA A 43 -7.20 -2.98 -1.90
CA ALA A 43 -8.53 -3.08 -2.47
C ALA A 43 -8.90 -1.73 -3.10
N ILE A 44 -8.95 -1.70 -4.43
CA ILE A 44 -9.16 -0.51 -5.25
C ILE A 44 -10.60 -0.52 -5.75
N THR A 45 -11.44 0.38 -5.23
CA THR A 45 -12.86 0.48 -5.60
C THR A 45 -13.08 1.60 -6.60
N TYR A 46 -13.51 1.22 -7.79
CA TYR A 46 -14.07 2.08 -8.83
C TYR A 46 -15.60 2.12 -8.71
N VAL A 47 -16.26 2.93 -9.53
CA VAL A 47 -17.72 3.16 -9.48
C VAL A 47 -18.56 1.87 -9.47
N GLN A 48 -18.08 0.81 -10.14
CA GLN A 48 -18.85 -0.43 -10.30
C GLN A 48 -18.07 -1.71 -9.95
N THR A 49 -16.78 -1.60 -9.66
CA THR A 49 -15.91 -2.75 -9.48
C THR A 49 -14.91 -2.50 -8.36
N THR A 50 -14.53 -3.57 -7.66
CA THR A 50 -13.37 -3.55 -6.76
C THR A 50 -12.34 -4.54 -7.28
N LYS A 51 -11.08 -4.12 -7.29
CA LYS A 51 -9.94 -4.95 -7.69
C LYS A 51 -8.96 -5.02 -6.53
N GLU A 52 -8.54 -6.21 -6.16
CA GLU A 52 -7.43 -6.41 -5.22
C GLU A 52 -6.13 -6.46 -6.00
N VAL A 53 -5.13 -5.70 -5.55
CA VAL A 53 -3.80 -5.65 -6.15
C VAL A 53 -2.76 -5.83 -5.04
N PRO A 54 -1.85 -6.81 -5.14
CA PRO A 54 -0.79 -7.00 -4.14
C PRO A 54 0.02 -5.74 -3.87
N ILE A 55 0.39 -5.50 -2.60
CA ILE A 55 1.19 -4.31 -2.22
C ILE A 55 2.54 -4.28 -2.93
N VAL A 56 3.13 -5.45 -3.19
CA VAL A 56 4.39 -5.57 -3.93
C VAL A 56 4.34 -4.96 -5.33
N ASP A 57 3.17 -4.95 -5.98
CA ASP A 57 3.00 -4.38 -7.33
C ASP A 57 3.11 -2.85 -7.32
N PHE A 58 2.95 -2.21 -6.15
CA PHE A 58 3.09 -0.77 -5.97
C PHE A 58 4.51 -0.34 -5.59
N VAL A 59 5.45 -1.26 -5.36
CA VAL A 59 6.82 -0.92 -4.90
C VAL A 59 7.50 0.09 -5.83
N HIS A 60 7.35 -0.06 -7.15
CA HIS A 60 7.93 0.89 -8.09
C HIS A 60 7.33 2.31 -7.95
N ASP A 61 6.03 2.40 -7.70
CA ASP A 61 5.36 3.68 -7.50
C ASP A 61 5.72 4.32 -6.17
N LEU A 62 5.81 3.52 -5.10
CA LEU A 62 6.23 3.95 -3.78
C LEU A 62 7.69 4.45 -3.81
N ASN A 63 8.59 3.75 -4.51
CA ASN A 63 9.97 4.20 -4.71
C ASN A 63 10.04 5.60 -5.33
N ARG A 64 9.19 5.86 -6.34
CA ARG A 64 9.13 7.16 -7.01
C ARG A 64 8.50 8.25 -6.15
N GLU A 65 7.43 7.93 -5.42
CA GLU A 65 6.72 8.91 -4.58
C GLU A 65 7.57 9.32 -3.36
N PHE A 66 8.36 8.41 -2.80
CA PHE A 66 9.21 8.69 -1.63
C PHE A 66 10.67 9.01 -1.97
N GLU A 67 11.08 8.90 -3.23
CA GLU A 67 12.47 9.06 -3.69
C GLU A 67 13.45 8.14 -2.94
N VAL A 68 13.07 6.87 -2.77
CA VAL A 68 13.83 5.83 -2.04
C VAL A 68 13.92 4.53 -2.86
N GLU A 69 14.84 3.66 -2.48
CA GLU A 69 14.90 2.27 -2.96
C GLU A 69 14.36 1.33 -1.87
N ILE A 70 13.10 0.89 -2.00
CA ILE A 70 12.50 -0.16 -1.18
C ILE A 70 13.09 -1.51 -1.60
N LEU A 71 13.68 -2.20 -0.61
CA LEU A 71 14.31 -3.51 -0.76
C LEU A 71 13.35 -4.64 -0.40
N SER A 72 12.52 -4.40 0.61
CA SER A 72 11.51 -5.34 1.10
C SER A 72 10.49 -4.58 1.95
N TYR A 73 9.37 -5.22 2.27
CA TYR A 73 8.46 -4.73 3.29
C TYR A 73 8.04 -5.88 4.21
N ASP A 74 7.57 -5.52 5.40
CA ASP A 74 6.95 -6.43 6.35
C ASP A 74 5.75 -5.73 7.01
N VAL A 75 4.80 -6.52 7.51
CA VAL A 75 3.68 -6.02 8.31
C VAL A 75 3.99 -6.29 9.77
N ILE A 76 4.03 -5.23 10.56
CA ILE A 76 4.36 -5.30 11.98
C ILE A 76 3.15 -4.90 12.83
N GLU A 77 2.89 -5.68 13.87
CA GLU A 77 1.90 -5.34 14.89
C GLU A 77 2.51 -4.32 15.87
N VAL A 78 1.85 -3.17 16.02
CA VAL A 78 2.29 -2.06 16.86
C VAL A 78 1.39 -1.95 18.09
N GLY A 79 1.41 -2.99 18.93
CA GLY A 79 0.66 -3.05 20.19
C GLY A 79 -0.81 -2.62 20.03
N ASP A 80 -1.27 -1.71 20.88
CA ASP A 80 -2.67 -1.24 20.86
C ASP A 80 -3.03 -0.37 19.63
N PHE A 81 -2.04 0.02 18.81
CA PHE A 81 -2.24 0.87 17.64
C PHE A 81 -2.59 0.08 16.36
N GLY A 82 -2.59 -1.25 16.42
CA GLY A 82 -2.90 -2.13 15.29
C GLY A 82 -1.69 -2.45 14.43
N GLU A 83 -1.92 -2.77 13.16
CA GLU A 83 -0.88 -3.14 12.20
C GLU A 83 -0.26 -1.91 11.52
N GLY A 84 0.97 -2.05 11.03
CA GLY A 84 1.55 -1.09 10.09
C GLY A 84 2.62 -1.69 9.19
N PHE A 85 2.90 -0.99 8.10
CA PHE A 85 3.74 -1.46 7.00
C PHE A 85 5.14 -0.86 7.13
N ALA A 86 6.13 -1.72 7.37
CA ALA A 86 7.53 -1.37 7.49
C ALA A 86 8.26 -1.66 6.19
N PHE A 87 8.59 -0.62 5.42
CA PHE A 87 9.38 -0.71 4.20
C PHE A 87 10.86 -0.51 4.50
N MET A 88 11.68 -1.51 4.19
CA MET A 88 13.14 -1.44 4.32
C MET A 88 13.71 -0.71 3.10
N ILE A 89 14.43 0.39 3.34
CA ILE A 89 14.91 1.30 2.29
C ILE A 89 16.43 1.50 2.34
N ARG A 90 17.04 1.74 1.18
CA ARG A 90 18.45 2.15 1.03
C ARG A 90 18.63 3.66 1.04
#